data_AF-A0A938UD13-F1
#
_entry.id   AF-A0A938UD13-F1
#
_cell.length_a   1.000
_cell.length_b   1.000
_cell.length_c   1.000
_cell.angle_alpha   90.00
_cell.angle_beta   90.00
_cell.angle_gamma   90.00
#
_symmetry.space_group_name_H-M   'P 1'
#
loop_
_entity.id
_entity.type
_entity.pdbx_description
1 polymer ?
#
loop_
_entity_poly.entity_id
_entity_poly.type
_entity_poly.pdbx_seq_one_letter_code
_entity_poly.pdbx_strand_id
1 'polypeptide(L)'
;MNGEQQILERLARIEEKLEQFSARTEQLKGVGDAVESLQDLSRDVSLLSYPAVRLLTEELGEVETGFQLEDIFFLLKRVLLNLRNLGWALEQLENLVDWWRDLEPILKIAVPHLIDKLEDLDQRGIFKGYQAMLQGYAKIAQAYSPEDIDVIAEGIVRMHGVARKFSEPAFINFIEKLMDLPGQMRLAEARPAGPIGLMWRMRSPECRQGLGVMLELTKALGKLQNGNGQAVTPVTEEREAP
;
A
#
# COMPACT_ATOMS: atom_id res chain seq x y z
N MET A 1 -0.44 11.39 43.88
CA MET A 1 -1.17 12.63 43.52
C MET A 1 -1.70 12.44 42.13
N ASN A 2 -3.03 12.54 42.02
CA ASN A 2 -3.88 11.77 41.11
C ASN A 2 -3.96 12.43 39.72
N GLY A 3 -3.95 11.63 38.66
CA GLY A 3 -4.00 12.10 37.26
C GLY A 3 -5.20 13.02 36.97
N GLU A 4 -6.28 12.90 37.74
CA GLU A 4 -7.45 13.78 37.69
C GLU A 4 -7.12 15.24 38.03
N GLN A 5 -6.21 15.49 38.99
CA GLN A 5 -5.79 16.86 39.34
C GLN A 5 -4.99 17.50 38.21
N GLN A 6 -4.13 16.74 37.52
CA GLN A 6 -3.38 17.24 36.37
C GLN A 6 -4.27 17.51 35.15
N ILE A 7 -5.34 16.73 34.98
CA ILE A 7 -6.32 16.94 33.91
C ILE A 7 -7.14 18.21 34.19
N LEU A 8 -7.60 18.41 35.43
CA LEU A 8 -8.33 19.61 35.84
C LEU A 8 -7.48 20.89 35.72
N GLU A 9 -6.21 20.81 36.09
CA GLU A 9 -5.28 21.94 35.99
C GLU A 9 -4.95 22.30 34.52
N ARG A 10 -4.88 21.30 33.63
CA ARG A 10 -4.73 21.51 32.19
C ARG A 10 -6.00 22.09 31.56
N LEU A 11 -7.18 21.65 32.00
CA LEU A 11 -8.47 22.18 31.56
C LEU A 11 -8.61 23.66 31.93
N ALA A 12 -8.33 24.03 33.19
CA ALA A 12 -8.37 25.42 33.64
C ALA A 12 -7.42 26.32 32.83
N ARG A 13 -6.21 25.81 32.51
CA ARG A 13 -5.23 26.54 31.69
C ARG A 13 -5.63 26.67 30.22
N ILE A 14 -6.42 25.74 29.70
CA ILE A 14 -6.98 25.80 28.35
C ILE A 14 -8.13 26.82 28.31
N GLU A 15 -8.97 26.84 29.33
CA GLU A 15 -10.09 27.77 29.48
C GLU A 15 -9.60 29.23 29.58
N GLU A 16 -8.60 29.49 30.42
CA GLU A 16 -7.96 30.82 30.52
C GLU A 16 -7.32 31.26 29.18
N LYS A 17 -6.67 30.34 28.47
CA LYS A 17 -6.11 30.62 27.14
C LYS A 17 -7.18 30.86 26.08
N LEU A 18 -8.35 30.22 26.19
CA LEU A 18 -9.49 30.41 25.30
C LEU A 18 -10.15 31.78 25.53
N GLU A 19 -10.31 32.21 26.79
CA GLU A 19 -10.78 33.57 27.10
C GLU A 19 -9.80 34.64 26.59
N GLN A 20 -8.50 34.44 26.79
CA GLN A 20 -7.48 35.36 26.30
C GLN A 20 -7.43 35.42 24.76
N PHE A 21 -7.72 34.30 24.10
CA PHE A 21 -7.82 34.26 22.64
C PHE A 21 -9.09 34.94 22.16
N SER A 22 -10.24 34.66 22.77
CA SER A 22 -11.54 35.29 22.46
C SER A 22 -11.49 36.81 22.59
N ALA A 23 -10.83 37.33 23.63
CA ALA A 23 -10.63 38.76 23.80
C ALA A 23 -9.75 39.38 22.69
N ARG A 24 -8.81 38.60 22.14
CA ARG A 24 -7.96 39.00 21.01
C ARG A 24 -8.70 38.91 19.67
N THR A 25 -9.64 37.98 19.51
CA THR A 25 -10.54 37.90 18.35
C THR A 25 -11.58 39.02 18.35
N GLU A 26 -12.07 39.46 19.52
CA GLU A 26 -12.93 40.64 19.64
C GLU A 26 -12.20 41.92 19.17
N GLN A 27 -10.88 41.99 19.35
CA GLN A 27 -10.03 43.07 18.81
C GLN A 27 -9.90 43.02 17.27
N LEU A 28 -10.08 41.85 16.65
CA LEU A 28 -10.04 41.66 15.20
C LEU A 28 -11.40 41.96 14.53
N LYS A 29 -12.53 41.90 15.25
CA LYS A 29 -13.81 42.48 14.78
C LYS A 29 -13.68 43.96 14.38
N GLY A 30 -12.81 44.70 15.06
CA GLY A 30 -12.48 46.08 14.70
C GLY A 30 -11.87 46.24 13.31
N VAL A 31 -11.39 45.15 12.68
CA VAL A 31 -10.96 45.14 11.27
C VAL A 31 -12.18 45.16 10.34
N GLY A 32 -13.28 44.48 10.69
CA GLY A 32 -14.56 44.59 9.99
C GLY A 32 -15.14 46.00 10.09
N ASP A 33 -15.10 46.60 11.28
CA ASP A 33 -15.51 47.99 11.49
C ASP A 33 -14.58 48.97 10.76
N ALA A 34 -13.28 48.66 10.66
CA ALA A 34 -12.33 49.43 9.88
C ALA A 34 -12.66 49.41 8.38
N VAL A 35 -13.12 48.27 7.83
CA VAL A 35 -13.58 48.16 6.43
C VAL A 35 -14.78 49.08 6.17
N GLU A 36 -15.73 49.15 7.10
CA GLU A 36 -16.90 50.03 7.01
C GLU A 36 -16.47 51.51 7.11
N SER A 37 -15.61 51.85 8.08
CA SER A 37 -15.07 53.20 8.27
C SER A 37 -14.21 53.69 7.08
N LEU A 38 -13.50 52.80 6.39
CA LEU A 38 -12.71 53.12 5.20
C LEU A 38 -13.59 53.38 3.98
N GLN A 39 -14.77 52.77 3.93
CA GLN A 39 -15.77 53.03 2.90
C GLN A 39 -16.35 54.45 3.02
N ASP A 40 -16.61 54.88 4.25
CA ASP A 40 -17.02 56.25 4.55
C ASP A 40 -15.87 57.24 4.35
N LEU A 41 -14.66 56.90 4.82
CA LEU A 41 -13.46 57.72 4.59
C LEU A 41 -13.16 57.90 3.10
N SER A 42 -13.39 56.91 2.25
CA SER A 42 -13.24 57.09 0.81
C SER A 42 -14.25 58.06 0.21
N ARG A 43 -15.47 58.09 0.75
CA ARG A 43 -16.49 59.04 0.33
C ARG A 43 -16.07 60.46 0.71
N ASP A 44 -15.44 60.61 1.87
CA ASP A 44 -14.95 61.89 2.39
C ASP A 44 -13.63 62.35 1.73
N VAL A 45 -12.72 61.41 1.43
CA VAL A 45 -11.44 61.67 0.73
C VAL A 45 -11.69 62.09 -0.73
N SER A 46 -12.78 61.62 -1.35
CA SER A 46 -13.22 62.14 -2.66
C SER A 46 -13.45 63.65 -2.65
N LEU A 47 -13.75 64.25 -1.49
CA LEU A 47 -14.00 65.69 -1.33
C LEU A 47 -12.74 66.48 -0.93
N LEU A 48 -11.71 65.84 -0.35
CA LEU A 48 -10.48 66.48 0.14
C LEU A 48 -9.25 66.32 -0.79
N SER A 49 -9.48 65.84 -2.02
CA SER A 49 -8.45 65.33 -2.95
C SER A 49 -7.40 66.33 -3.45
N TYR A 50 -7.70 67.62 -3.53
CA TYR A 50 -6.84 68.56 -4.28
C TYR A 50 -5.48 68.92 -3.62
N PRO A 51 -5.40 69.21 -2.30
CA PRO A 51 -4.13 69.63 -1.69
C PRO A 51 -3.15 68.48 -1.45
N ALA A 52 -3.63 67.30 -1.07
CA ALA A 52 -2.79 66.15 -0.72
C ALA A 52 -2.08 65.53 -1.94
N VAL A 53 -2.72 65.60 -3.11
CA VAL A 53 -2.18 65.06 -4.38
C VAL A 53 -0.95 65.83 -4.85
N ARG A 54 -0.90 67.16 -4.63
CA ARG A 54 0.27 67.97 -5.00
C ARG A 54 1.52 67.59 -4.22
N LEU A 55 1.37 67.34 -2.91
CA LEU A 55 2.48 66.96 -2.04
C LEU A 55 3.05 65.57 -2.40
N LEU A 56 2.19 64.63 -2.77
CA LEU A 56 2.59 63.29 -3.22
C LEU A 56 3.27 63.31 -4.59
N THR A 57 2.88 64.21 -5.48
CA THR A 57 3.49 64.36 -6.81
C THR A 57 4.92 64.90 -6.72
N GLU A 58 5.17 65.78 -5.75
CA GLU A 58 6.48 66.41 -5.54
C GLU A 58 7.50 65.41 -4.96
N GLU A 59 7.05 64.50 -4.09
CA GLU A 59 7.89 63.43 -3.48
C GLU A 59 8.00 62.16 -4.35
N LEU A 60 7.00 61.83 -5.18
CA LEU A 60 7.04 60.67 -6.09
C LEU A 60 7.66 60.99 -7.45
N GLY A 61 7.92 62.27 -7.74
CA GLY A 61 8.56 62.74 -8.98
C GLY A 61 9.99 62.23 -9.18
N GLU A 62 10.61 61.63 -8.16
CA GLU A 62 11.94 60.99 -8.24
C GLU A 62 11.90 59.54 -8.73
N VAL A 63 10.71 58.92 -8.87
CA VAL A 63 10.60 57.54 -9.38
C VAL A 63 10.52 57.55 -10.91
N GLU A 64 11.66 57.30 -11.55
CA GLU A 64 11.88 57.33 -13.01
C GLU A 64 10.76 56.65 -13.84
N THR A 65 9.99 57.47 -14.55
CA THR A 65 9.41 57.20 -15.89
C THR A 65 8.33 56.13 -16.09
N GLY A 66 7.45 55.88 -15.11
CA GLY A 66 6.29 55.01 -15.37
C GLY A 66 5.05 55.22 -14.51
N PHE A 67 5.08 56.10 -13.53
CA PHE A 67 4.02 56.22 -12.53
C PHE A 67 3.21 57.49 -12.77
N GLN A 68 2.02 57.35 -13.39
CA GLN A 68 1.10 58.47 -13.54
C GLN A 68 0.21 58.59 -12.31
N LEU A 69 -0.18 59.81 -11.95
CA LEU A 69 -1.14 60.03 -10.86
C LEU A 69 -2.47 59.32 -11.13
N GLU A 70 -2.89 59.23 -12.40
CA GLU A 70 -4.07 58.44 -12.80
C GLU A 70 -3.98 56.96 -12.39
N ASP A 71 -2.80 56.35 -12.41
CA ASP A 71 -2.62 54.94 -12.04
C ASP A 71 -2.86 54.72 -10.54
N ILE A 72 -2.45 55.68 -9.70
CA ILE A 72 -2.70 55.65 -8.25
C ILE A 72 -4.20 55.73 -7.98
N PHE A 73 -4.90 56.67 -8.64
CA PHE A 73 -6.34 56.80 -8.48
C PHE A 73 -7.11 55.58 -9.02
N PHE A 74 -6.65 55.00 -10.12
CA PHE A 74 -7.22 53.78 -10.68
C PHE A 74 -7.04 52.59 -9.72
N LEU A 75 -5.83 52.40 -9.19
CA LEU A 75 -5.55 51.33 -8.23
C LEU A 75 -6.30 51.53 -6.92
N LEU A 76 -6.35 52.76 -6.40
CA LEU A 76 -7.07 53.10 -5.18
C LEU A 76 -8.57 52.83 -5.35
N LYS A 77 -9.16 53.27 -6.46
CA LYS A 77 -10.56 52.97 -6.80
C LYS A 77 -10.80 51.47 -6.95
N ARG A 78 -9.87 50.74 -7.58
CA ARG A 78 -9.99 49.28 -7.76
C ARG A 78 -9.90 48.54 -6.44
N VAL A 79 -8.95 48.91 -5.56
CA VAL A 79 -8.86 48.38 -4.19
C VAL A 79 -10.16 48.66 -3.45
N LEU A 80 -10.68 49.89 -3.54
CA LEU A 80 -11.89 50.30 -2.84
C LEU A 80 -13.17 49.57 -3.28
N LEU A 81 -13.30 49.37 -4.60
CA LEU A 81 -14.37 48.55 -5.16
C LEU A 81 -14.22 47.06 -4.80
N ASN A 82 -13.00 46.59 -4.58
CA ASN A 82 -12.70 45.22 -4.18
C ASN A 82 -12.53 45.04 -2.66
N LEU A 83 -12.75 46.07 -1.83
CA LEU A 83 -12.54 45.99 -0.38
C LEU A 83 -13.41 44.88 0.24
N ARG A 84 -14.62 44.67 -0.30
CA ARG A 84 -15.50 43.56 0.11
C ARG A 84 -14.90 42.19 -0.20
N ASN A 85 -14.24 42.03 -1.35
CA ASN A 85 -13.59 40.78 -1.72
C ASN A 85 -12.30 40.55 -0.90
N LEU A 86 -11.60 41.63 -0.53
CA LEU A 86 -10.45 41.57 0.39
C LEU A 86 -10.89 41.23 1.82
N GLY A 87 -11.98 41.82 2.31
CA GLY A 87 -12.59 41.46 3.59
C GLY A 87 -12.99 39.99 3.64
N TRP A 88 -13.70 39.52 2.61
CA TRP A 88 -14.02 38.09 2.47
C TRP A 88 -12.78 37.19 2.44
N ALA A 89 -11.71 37.59 1.76
CA ALA A 89 -10.46 36.82 1.75
C ALA A 89 -9.77 36.80 3.13
N LEU A 90 -9.83 37.90 3.88
CA LEU A 90 -9.32 37.96 5.25
C LEU A 90 -10.13 37.05 6.19
N GLU A 91 -11.46 37.03 6.07
CA GLU A 91 -12.32 36.09 6.80
C GLU A 91 -12.01 34.63 6.45
N GLN A 92 -11.69 34.33 5.18
CA GLN A 92 -11.25 32.97 4.80
C GLN A 92 -9.88 32.61 5.36
N LEU A 93 -8.97 33.57 5.49
CA LEU A 93 -7.68 33.34 6.16
C LEU A 93 -7.87 33.10 7.66
N GLU A 94 -8.82 33.76 8.30
CA GLU A 94 -9.20 33.49 9.70
C GLU A 94 -9.73 32.06 9.86
N ASN A 95 -10.65 31.64 8.98
CA ASN A 95 -11.14 30.26 8.95
C ASN A 95 -10.03 29.23 8.69
N LEU A 96 -9.02 29.56 7.88
CA LEU A 96 -7.85 28.71 7.64
C LEU A 96 -6.96 28.58 8.87
N VAL A 97 -6.80 29.66 9.65
CA VAL A 97 -6.05 29.64 10.91
C VAL A 97 -6.75 28.75 11.93
N ASP A 98 -8.07 28.83 12.03
CA ASP A 98 -8.86 27.96 12.92
C ASP A 98 -8.79 26.50 12.48
N TRP A 99 -8.95 26.22 11.18
CA TRP A 99 -8.76 24.89 10.63
C TRP A 99 -7.34 24.34 10.86
N TRP A 100 -6.31 25.18 10.72
CA TRP A 100 -4.94 24.80 11.02
C TRP A 100 -4.76 24.48 12.50
N ARG A 101 -5.37 25.27 13.38
CA ARG A 101 -5.34 25.06 14.84
C ARG A 101 -5.99 23.75 15.24
N ASP A 102 -7.05 23.34 14.55
CA ASP A 102 -7.73 22.05 14.76
C ASP A 102 -6.89 20.88 14.21
N LEU A 103 -6.20 21.07 13.10
CA LEU A 103 -5.36 20.03 12.48
C LEU A 103 -3.99 19.86 13.14
N GLU A 104 -3.38 20.93 13.62
CA GLU A 104 -2.06 20.92 14.25
C GLU A 104 -1.90 19.81 15.32
N PRO A 105 -2.82 19.65 16.30
CA PRO A 105 -2.70 18.58 17.30
C PRO A 105 -2.82 17.19 16.68
N ILE A 106 -3.68 17.00 15.67
CA ILE A 106 -3.83 15.72 14.96
C ILE A 106 -2.54 15.38 14.24
N LEU A 107 -1.95 16.32 13.50
CA LEU A 107 -0.69 16.12 12.79
C LEU A 107 0.47 15.85 13.76
N LYS A 108 0.53 16.56 14.89
CA LYS A 108 1.54 16.32 15.93
C LYS A 108 1.49 14.91 16.52
N ILE A 109 0.35 14.23 16.47
CA ILE A 109 0.19 12.84 16.94
C ILE A 109 0.38 11.86 15.77
N ALA A 110 -0.23 12.14 14.62
CA ALA A 110 -0.27 11.24 13.48
C ALA A 110 1.08 11.16 12.75
N VAL A 111 1.78 12.28 12.55
CA VAL A 111 3.05 12.31 11.81
C VAL A 111 4.11 11.47 12.51
N PRO A 112 4.38 11.61 13.83
CA PRO A 112 5.33 10.74 14.51
C PRO A 112 4.93 9.26 14.43
N HIS A 113 3.65 8.93 14.62
CA HIS A 113 3.20 7.54 14.54
C HIS A 113 3.37 6.95 13.14
N LEU A 114 3.13 7.74 12.09
CA LEU A 114 3.38 7.34 10.71
C LEU A 114 4.87 7.14 10.46
N ILE A 115 5.73 8.04 10.94
CA ILE A 115 7.19 7.91 10.83
C ILE A 115 7.65 6.63 11.54
N ASP A 116 7.22 6.39 12.77
CA ASP A 116 7.57 5.18 13.53
C ASP A 116 7.12 3.90 12.80
N LYS A 117 5.92 3.92 12.21
CA LYS A 117 5.41 2.79 11.41
C LYS A 117 6.23 2.58 10.14
N LEU A 118 6.54 3.66 9.42
CA LEU A 118 7.37 3.57 8.21
C LEU A 118 8.79 3.10 8.56
N GLU A 119 9.35 3.54 9.67
CA GLU A 119 10.65 3.09 10.15
C GLU A 119 10.64 1.62 10.56
N ASP A 120 9.60 1.15 11.28
CA ASP A 120 9.42 -0.28 11.60
C ASP A 120 9.30 -1.14 10.33
N LEU A 121 8.58 -0.67 9.32
CA LEU A 121 8.50 -1.34 8.02
C LEU A 121 9.86 -1.38 7.31
N ASP A 122 10.64 -0.29 7.35
CA ASP A 122 11.97 -0.25 6.74
C ASP A 122 12.98 -1.13 7.49
N GLN A 123 12.99 -1.09 8.82
CA GLN A 123 13.85 -1.92 9.67
C GLN A 123 13.57 -3.41 9.49
N ARG A 124 12.29 -3.79 9.33
CA ARG A 124 11.89 -5.16 8.97
C ARG A 124 12.25 -5.54 7.53
N GLY A 125 12.81 -4.61 6.76
CA GLY A 125 13.22 -4.82 5.37
C GLY A 125 12.05 -4.96 4.40
N ILE A 126 10.83 -4.54 4.79
CA ILE A 126 9.64 -4.70 3.96
C ILE A 126 9.77 -3.88 2.67
N PHE A 127 10.29 -2.63 2.75
CA PHE A 127 10.55 -1.84 1.54
C PHE A 127 11.58 -2.48 0.62
N LYS A 128 12.67 -3.02 1.19
CA LYS A 128 13.69 -3.75 0.41
C LYS A 128 13.09 -5.01 -0.26
N GLY A 129 12.22 -5.73 0.45
CA GLY A 129 11.50 -6.88 -0.09
C GLY A 129 10.58 -6.50 -1.24
N TYR A 130 9.78 -5.45 -1.09
CA TYR A 130 8.92 -4.92 -2.16
C TYR A 130 9.75 -4.44 -3.37
N GLN A 131 10.85 -3.75 -3.14
CA GLN A 131 11.74 -3.30 -4.21
C GLN A 131 12.36 -4.48 -4.95
N ALA A 132 12.83 -5.50 -4.24
CA ALA A 132 13.37 -6.73 -4.84
C ALA A 132 12.29 -7.46 -5.65
N MET A 133 11.05 -7.51 -5.14
CA MET A 133 9.91 -8.09 -5.85
C MET A 133 9.63 -7.33 -7.16
N LEU A 134 9.52 -6.00 -7.11
CA LEU A 134 9.30 -5.16 -8.29
C LEU A 134 10.43 -5.31 -9.31
N GLN A 135 11.69 -5.38 -8.86
CA GLN A 135 12.83 -5.65 -9.74
C GLN A 135 12.76 -7.06 -10.35
N GLY A 136 12.31 -8.06 -9.58
CA GLY A 136 12.04 -9.40 -10.09
C GLY A 136 10.99 -9.39 -11.20
N TYR A 137 9.85 -8.73 -10.96
CA TYR A 137 8.82 -8.55 -11.98
C TYR A 137 9.32 -7.78 -13.20
N ALA A 138 10.12 -6.72 -13.00
CA ALA A 138 10.70 -5.96 -14.11
C ALA A 138 11.64 -6.81 -14.96
N LYS A 139 12.46 -7.67 -14.35
CA LYS A 139 13.32 -8.61 -15.09
C LYS A 139 12.52 -9.64 -15.88
N ILE A 140 11.43 -10.16 -15.30
CA ILE A 140 10.51 -11.07 -15.99
C ILE A 140 9.87 -10.34 -17.19
N ALA A 141 9.35 -9.14 -16.99
CA ALA A 141 8.73 -8.34 -18.05
C ALA A 141 9.70 -7.89 -19.15
N GLN A 142 11.00 -7.78 -18.86
CA GLN A 142 12.03 -7.49 -19.88
C GLN A 142 12.46 -8.72 -20.66
N ALA A 143 12.44 -9.90 -20.02
CA ALA A 143 12.91 -11.15 -20.62
C ALA A 143 11.82 -11.90 -21.40
N TYR A 144 10.55 -11.66 -21.06
CA TYR A 144 9.40 -12.39 -21.56
C TYR A 144 8.36 -11.43 -22.13
N SER A 145 7.71 -11.82 -23.22
CA SER A 145 6.57 -11.08 -23.76
C SER A 145 5.35 -11.17 -22.82
N PRO A 146 4.37 -10.27 -22.92
CA PRO A 146 3.12 -10.39 -22.17
C PRO A 146 2.43 -11.74 -22.34
N GLU A 147 2.50 -12.31 -23.54
CA GLU A 147 1.96 -13.63 -23.86
C GLU A 147 2.72 -14.75 -23.14
N ASP A 148 4.05 -14.64 -23.02
CA ASP A 148 4.87 -15.60 -22.29
C ASP A 148 4.59 -15.57 -20.77
N ILE A 149 4.27 -14.40 -20.21
CA ILE A 149 3.91 -14.25 -18.79
C ILE A 149 2.61 -15.00 -18.47
N ASP A 150 1.61 -14.94 -19.35
CA ASP A 150 0.36 -15.70 -19.20
C ASP A 150 0.62 -17.21 -19.23
N VAL A 151 1.47 -17.68 -20.15
CA VAL A 151 1.86 -19.10 -20.22
C VAL A 151 2.61 -19.54 -18.95
N ILE A 152 3.48 -18.69 -18.41
CA ILE A 152 4.18 -18.95 -17.14
C ILE A 152 3.18 -18.99 -15.97
N ALA A 153 2.23 -18.07 -15.92
CA ALA A 153 1.19 -18.03 -14.88
C ALA A 153 0.32 -19.30 -14.92
N GLU A 154 -0.11 -19.73 -16.10
CA GLU A 154 -0.81 -21.01 -16.28
C GLU A 154 0.07 -22.20 -15.85
N GLY A 155 1.36 -22.15 -16.17
CA GLY A 155 2.35 -23.14 -15.74
C GLY A 155 2.43 -23.27 -14.22
N ILE A 156 2.44 -22.14 -13.49
CA ILE A 156 2.44 -22.11 -12.01
C ILE A 156 1.16 -22.76 -11.46
N VAL A 157 -0.01 -22.49 -12.06
CA VAL A 157 -1.27 -23.11 -11.65
C VAL A 157 -1.27 -24.63 -11.90
N ARG A 158 -0.76 -25.09 -13.04
CA ARG A 158 -0.60 -26.54 -13.31
C ARG A 158 0.38 -27.18 -12.34
N MET A 159 1.49 -26.51 -12.03
CA MET A 159 2.49 -26.96 -11.06
C MET A 159 1.93 -27.01 -9.64
N HIS A 160 0.99 -26.13 -9.27
CA HIS A 160 0.27 -26.25 -8.00
C HIS A 160 -0.56 -27.55 -7.93
N GLY A 161 -1.21 -27.93 -9.03
CA GLY A 161 -1.90 -29.23 -9.14
C GLY A 161 -0.95 -30.42 -8.97
N VAL A 162 0.30 -30.30 -9.44
CA VAL A 162 1.36 -31.30 -9.21
C VAL A 162 1.82 -31.28 -7.75
N ALA A 163 2.01 -30.10 -7.13
CA ALA A 163 2.40 -29.96 -5.73
C ALA A 163 1.38 -30.62 -4.77
N ARG A 164 0.09 -30.61 -5.13
CA ARG A 164 -0.95 -31.36 -4.40
C ARG A 164 -0.72 -32.88 -4.45
N LYS A 165 -0.27 -33.42 -5.60
CA LYS A 165 0.08 -34.85 -5.75
C LYS A 165 1.28 -35.25 -4.91
N PHE A 166 2.25 -34.36 -4.73
CA PHE A 166 3.37 -34.57 -3.80
C PHE A 166 2.94 -34.61 -2.33
N SER A 167 1.78 -34.01 -2.02
CA SER A 167 1.18 -34.03 -0.68
C SER A 167 0.23 -35.22 -0.48
N GLU A 168 0.03 -36.07 -1.50
CA GLU A 168 -0.84 -37.24 -1.37
C GLU A 168 -0.14 -38.32 -0.52
N PRO A 169 -0.83 -38.88 0.50
CA PRO A 169 -0.25 -39.92 1.36
C PRO A 169 0.27 -41.12 0.58
N ALA A 170 -0.36 -41.47 -0.54
CA ALA A 170 0.07 -42.57 -1.39
C ALA A 170 1.46 -42.35 -2.01
N PHE A 171 1.77 -41.12 -2.44
CA PHE A 171 3.07 -40.76 -3.00
C PHE A 171 4.15 -40.73 -1.92
N ILE A 172 3.85 -40.11 -0.76
CA ILE A 172 4.76 -40.06 0.39
C ILE A 172 5.12 -41.47 0.86
N ASN A 173 4.13 -42.34 1.07
CA ASN A 173 4.34 -43.73 1.47
C ASN A 173 5.17 -44.53 0.45
N PHE A 174 5.04 -44.22 -0.85
CA PHE A 174 5.84 -44.86 -1.90
C PHE A 174 7.32 -44.43 -1.82
N ILE A 175 7.57 -43.12 -1.67
CA ILE A 175 8.93 -42.58 -1.53
C ILE A 175 9.60 -43.08 -0.24
N GLU A 176 8.89 -43.11 0.89
CA GLU A 176 9.40 -43.66 2.14
C GLU A 176 9.81 -45.13 1.99
N LYS A 177 8.95 -45.96 1.39
CA LYS A 177 9.28 -47.36 1.09
C LYS A 177 10.50 -47.51 0.19
N LEU A 178 10.66 -46.63 -0.81
CA LEU A 178 11.84 -46.62 -1.67
C LEU A 178 13.11 -46.19 -0.92
N MET A 179 13.00 -45.23 0.00
CA MET A 179 14.12 -44.77 0.83
C MET A 179 14.57 -45.81 1.86
N ASP A 180 13.67 -46.70 2.28
CA ASP A 180 13.98 -47.81 3.18
C ASP A 180 14.60 -49.03 2.46
N LEU A 181 14.47 -49.13 1.13
CA LEU A 181 15.02 -50.25 0.34
C LEU A 181 16.52 -50.47 0.56
N PRO A 182 17.40 -49.44 0.55
CA PRO A 182 18.83 -49.64 0.75
C PRO A 182 19.18 -50.24 2.12
N GLY A 183 18.40 -49.94 3.17
CA GLY A 183 18.60 -50.50 4.51
C GLY A 183 18.15 -51.97 4.62
N GLN A 184 17.22 -52.38 3.76
CA GLN A 184 16.70 -53.75 3.70
C GLN A 184 17.47 -54.64 2.72
N MET A 185 18.21 -54.05 1.78
CA MET A 185 19.06 -54.76 0.83
C MET A 185 20.42 -55.06 1.44
N ARG A 186 20.68 -56.34 1.72
CA ARG A 186 22.02 -56.83 2.06
C ARG A 186 22.89 -56.97 0.80
N LEU A 187 23.22 -55.83 0.18
CA LEU A 187 24.00 -55.76 -1.06
C LEU A 187 25.39 -56.42 -0.91
N ALA A 188 25.96 -56.39 0.30
CA ALA A 188 27.23 -57.06 0.63
C ALA A 188 27.13 -58.60 0.66
N GLU A 189 25.93 -59.17 0.83
CA GLU A 189 25.70 -60.62 0.88
C GLU A 189 25.19 -61.19 -0.46
N ALA A 190 25.09 -60.36 -1.50
CA ALA A 190 24.56 -60.74 -2.81
C ALA A 190 25.47 -61.78 -3.50
N ARG A 191 25.14 -63.07 -3.34
CA ARG A 191 25.88 -64.18 -3.96
C ARG A 191 25.59 -64.26 -5.46
N PRO A 192 26.61 -64.47 -6.32
CA PRO A 192 26.38 -64.67 -7.75
C PRO A 192 25.48 -65.89 -7.98
N ALA A 193 24.49 -65.71 -8.85
CA ALA A 193 23.55 -66.76 -9.25
C ALA A 193 23.99 -67.39 -10.57
N GLY A 194 24.25 -68.70 -10.59
CA GLY A 194 24.40 -69.44 -11.84
C GLY A 194 23.07 -69.49 -12.62
N PRO A 195 23.07 -69.80 -13.93
CA PRO A 195 21.88 -69.74 -14.78
C PRO A 195 20.66 -70.53 -14.25
N ILE A 196 20.91 -71.71 -13.68
CA ILE A 196 19.89 -72.56 -13.06
C ILE A 196 19.42 -71.97 -11.72
N GLY A 197 20.36 -71.47 -10.91
CA GLY A 197 20.07 -70.86 -9.61
C GLY A 197 19.29 -69.55 -9.74
N LEU A 198 19.50 -68.79 -10.82
CA LEU A 198 18.74 -67.59 -11.13
C LEU A 198 17.29 -67.95 -11.47
N MET A 199 17.07 -68.98 -12.29
CA MET A 199 15.73 -69.47 -12.63
C MET A 199 14.96 -69.96 -11.40
N TRP A 200 15.64 -70.64 -10.48
CA TRP A 200 15.01 -71.06 -9.21
C TRP A 200 14.70 -69.87 -8.28
N ARG A 201 15.60 -68.88 -8.20
CA ARG A 201 15.39 -67.66 -7.40
C ARG A 201 14.25 -66.79 -7.92
N MET A 202 14.04 -66.72 -9.24
CA MET A 202 12.88 -66.05 -9.84
C MET A 202 11.54 -66.73 -9.50
N ARG A 203 11.57 -67.98 -9.00
CA ARG A 203 10.37 -68.71 -8.55
C ARG A 203 9.93 -68.34 -7.13
N SER A 204 10.75 -67.59 -6.39
CA SER A 204 10.39 -67.11 -5.05
C SER A 204 9.12 -66.24 -5.08
N PRO A 205 8.28 -66.29 -4.03
CA PRO A 205 7.05 -65.51 -3.98
C PRO A 205 7.32 -64.00 -4.05
N GLU A 206 8.43 -63.53 -3.47
CA GLU A 206 8.83 -62.11 -3.48
C GLU A 206 9.21 -61.65 -4.89
N CYS A 207 9.99 -62.44 -5.64
CA CYS A 207 10.39 -62.09 -7.00
C CYS A 207 9.19 -62.12 -7.95
N ARG A 208 8.27 -63.08 -7.78
CA ARG A 208 7.01 -63.14 -8.54
C ARG A 208 6.10 -61.95 -8.24
N GLN A 209 6.02 -61.52 -6.98
CA GLN A 209 5.27 -60.33 -6.59
C GLN A 209 5.90 -59.06 -7.18
N GLY A 210 7.23 -58.93 -7.15
CA GLY A 210 7.93 -57.81 -7.79
C GLY A 210 7.73 -57.75 -9.31
N LEU A 211 7.78 -58.90 -9.99
CA LEU A 211 7.45 -59.00 -11.42
C LEU A 211 5.99 -58.64 -11.69
N GLY A 212 5.06 -59.06 -10.82
CA GLY A 212 3.64 -58.67 -10.89
C GLY A 212 3.43 -57.16 -10.77
N VAL A 213 4.11 -56.51 -9.81
CA VAL A 213 4.08 -55.04 -9.65
C VAL A 213 4.65 -54.36 -10.91
N MET A 214 5.76 -54.85 -11.46
CA MET A 214 6.33 -54.30 -12.70
C MET A 214 5.38 -54.45 -13.89
N LEU A 215 4.66 -55.57 -14.00
CA LEU A 215 3.65 -55.77 -15.04
C LEU A 215 2.48 -54.80 -14.88
N GLU A 216 2.00 -54.56 -13.66
CA GLU A 216 0.93 -53.58 -13.42
C GLU A 216 1.39 -52.14 -13.67
N LEU A 217 2.63 -51.78 -13.31
CA LEU A 217 3.23 -50.49 -13.68
C LEU A 217 3.34 -50.35 -15.20
N THR A 218 3.76 -51.40 -15.90
CA THR A 218 3.85 -51.42 -17.37
C THR A 218 2.47 -51.28 -18.01
N LYS A 219 1.45 -51.97 -17.48
CA LYS A 219 0.06 -51.82 -17.93
C LYS A 219 -0.48 -50.42 -17.68
N ALA A 220 -0.18 -49.81 -16.52
CA ALA A 220 -0.60 -48.45 -16.20
C ALA A 220 0.05 -47.43 -17.16
N LEU A 221 1.34 -47.59 -17.46
CA LEU A 221 2.04 -46.78 -18.46
C LEU A 221 1.43 -46.95 -19.86
N GLY A 222 1.11 -48.18 -20.27
CA GLY A 222 0.43 -48.44 -21.54
C GLY A 222 -0.98 -47.83 -21.62
N LYS A 223 -1.73 -47.81 -20.51
CA LYS A 223 -3.04 -47.16 -20.42
C LYS A 223 -2.94 -45.63 -20.51
N LEU A 224 -1.89 -45.03 -19.94
CA LEU A 224 -1.63 -43.59 -20.05
C LEU A 224 -1.28 -43.17 -21.48
N GLN A 225 -0.53 -44.00 -22.21
CA GLN A 225 -0.17 -43.74 -23.61
C GLN A 225 -1.36 -43.91 -24.57
N ASN A 226 -2.26 -44.84 -24.28
CA ASN A 226 -3.47 -45.07 -25.08
C ASN A 226 -4.68 -44.19 -24.66
N GLY A 227 -4.58 -43.50 -23.53
CA GLY A 227 -5.69 -42.80 -22.87
C GLY A 227 -5.67 -41.29 -23.04
N ASN A 228 -5.66 -40.77 -24.27
CA ASN A 228 -6.17 -39.42 -24.53
C ASN A 228 -7.69 -39.51 -24.69
N GLY A 229 -8.40 -39.50 -23.55
CA GLY A 229 -9.86 -39.43 -23.50
C GLY A 229 -10.52 -40.61 -22.79
N GLN A 230 -10.52 -40.57 -21.45
CA GLN A 230 -11.72 -40.76 -20.61
C GLN A 230 -11.26 -40.85 -19.15
N ALA A 231 -11.77 -39.93 -18.34
CA ALA A 231 -11.71 -40.03 -16.89
C ALA A 231 -12.43 -41.33 -16.48
N VAL A 232 -11.67 -42.29 -15.97
CA VAL A 232 -12.23 -43.50 -15.38
C VAL A 232 -12.70 -43.12 -13.97
N THR A 233 -14.01 -42.93 -13.82
CA THR A 233 -14.68 -42.91 -12.53
C THR A 233 -14.48 -44.26 -11.82
N PRO A 234 -14.29 -44.27 -10.49
CA PRO A 234 -14.18 -45.52 -9.76
C PRO A 234 -15.56 -46.19 -9.73
N VAL A 235 -15.61 -47.46 -10.15
CA VAL A 235 -16.78 -48.31 -9.97
C VAL A 235 -16.82 -48.70 -8.50
N THR A 236 -17.82 -48.17 -7.78
CA THR A 236 -18.20 -48.64 -6.45
C THR A 236 -18.78 -50.03 -6.59
N GLU A 237 -18.04 -51.05 -6.16
CA GLU A 237 -18.55 -52.41 -5.99
C GLU A 237 -19.40 -52.44 -4.71
N GLU A 238 -20.71 -52.18 -4.85
CA GLU A 238 -21.68 -52.58 -3.84
C GLU A 238 -21.86 -54.11 -3.90
N ARG A 239 -21.21 -54.78 -2.94
CA ARG A 239 -21.59 -56.12 -2.50
C ARG A 239 -22.88 -56.00 -1.69
N GLU A 240 -23.96 -56.61 -2.15
CA GLU A 240 -24.95 -57.17 -1.22
C GLU A 240 -25.50 -58.50 -1.76
N ALA A 241 -25.20 -59.54 -0.99
CA ALA A 241 -25.75 -60.89 -1.12
C ALA A 241 -27.15 -60.93 -0.49
N PRO A 242 -27.86 -62.06 -0.63
CA PRO A 242 -27.67 -63.12 0.38
C PRO A 242 -27.28 -64.48 -0.18
#